data_AF-A0A0B0D161-F1
#
_entry.id   AF-A0A0B0D161-F1
#
_cell.length_a   1.000
_cell.length_b   1.000
_cell.length_c   1.000
_cell.angle_alpha   90.00
_cell.angle_beta   90.00
_cell.angle_gamma   90.00
#
_symmetry.space_group_name_H-M   'P 1'
#
loop_
_entity.id
_entity.type
_entity.pdbx_description
1 polymer ?
#
loop_
_entity_poly.entity_id
_entity_poly.type
_entity_poly.pdbx_seq_one_letter_code
_entity_poly.pdbx_strand_id
1 'polypeptide(L)'
;MAKAKQSYKQKSPEKVKEEINRLTEGMEESISKHFHTPKQMKEYLDFMGKFHRYSPRNTALIDSQFPGAEAVGSYAFWKDKGFSVNKGEKSLKVLVPNRLGQQFQDEEGEWKPLKYATKTEKQQVKDGQLDKRDGRLVYSTGSVFDVSQTTATQKDLPQIFPNKWIDGEVHNYSQLRQGMEAIADNNNIQIVDPYEELGAAKGVSYTGKGEVALNPRNSERQDTKTLLHELTHAKLHTKENMSDYTKPEKEFQAEMTAYTVASYFNIDTSDYSLDYLHHWTKDHELKDHESLLQEVQATAKEFITTIEESMGQEKEGEKGMSVKEQKHEMEEDKQERAILSSEKLRDMYRSQVSKAEKDSGPFDKEEKVEEEYSHQDFKDAYKKELMNFIEPTVGKELDKEENTDRQERLNQMRAFQETHSKEEVYQLKKESLQELKELPLTDRGEQRLSQIESKLDREFHEEKESNTSEMKNKKSNKEASQQKEKQKE
;
A
#
# COMPACT_ATOMS: atom_id res chain seq x y z
N MET A 1 -40.49 9.93 -16.70
CA MET A 1 -40.94 9.55 -15.34
C MET A 1 -39.79 9.85 -14.40
N ALA A 2 -39.91 10.86 -13.54
CA ALA A 2 -38.91 11.12 -12.52
C ALA A 2 -38.88 9.93 -11.55
N LYS A 3 -37.76 9.21 -11.44
CA LYS A 3 -37.58 8.20 -10.39
C LYS A 3 -37.75 8.92 -9.05
N ALA A 4 -38.71 8.50 -8.24
CA ALA A 4 -38.93 9.08 -6.92
C ALA A 4 -37.63 8.97 -6.10
N LYS A 5 -37.11 10.11 -5.62
CA LYS A 5 -35.97 10.15 -4.69
C LYS A 5 -36.36 9.36 -3.43
N GLN A 6 -35.75 8.19 -3.23
CA GLN A 6 -35.93 7.42 -2.00
C GLN A 6 -35.08 8.07 -0.90
N SER A 7 -35.72 8.45 0.21
CA SER A 7 -35.02 8.94 1.40
C SER A 7 -34.05 7.88 1.91
N TYR A 8 -32.77 8.23 2.00
CA TYR A 8 -31.81 7.41 2.74
C TYR A 8 -32.22 7.35 4.22
N LYS A 9 -32.08 6.19 4.86
CA LYS A 9 -32.41 5.98 6.27
C LYS A 9 -31.12 5.74 7.03
N GLN A 10 -30.72 6.73 7.82
CA GLN A 10 -29.51 6.68 8.65
C GLN A 10 -29.53 5.46 9.59
N LYS A 11 -28.39 4.77 9.69
CA LYS A 11 -28.21 3.65 10.63
C LYS A 11 -27.81 4.19 12.01
N SER A 12 -27.98 3.38 13.07
CA SER A 12 -27.51 3.78 14.41
C SER A 12 -25.97 3.73 14.46
N PRO A 13 -25.31 4.55 15.30
CA PRO A 13 -23.85 4.56 15.41
C PRO A 13 -23.22 3.18 15.70
N GLU A 14 -23.90 2.35 16.50
CA GLU A 14 -23.47 0.97 16.78
C GLU A 14 -23.49 0.09 15.53
N LYS A 15 -24.54 0.20 14.70
CA LYS A 15 -24.65 -0.55 13.45
C LYS A 15 -23.65 -0.07 12.40
N VAL A 16 -23.39 1.23 12.34
CA VAL A 16 -22.33 1.79 11.48
C VAL A 16 -20.99 1.17 11.86
N LYS A 17 -20.65 1.15 13.15
CA LYS A 17 -19.39 0.56 13.63
C LYS A 17 -19.30 -0.94 13.31
N GLU A 18 -20.34 -1.71 13.60
CA GLU A 18 -20.38 -3.16 13.32
C GLU A 18 -20.19 -3.45 11.83
N GLU A 19 -20.83 -2.67 10.96
CA GLU A 19 -20.75 -2.86 9.52
C GLU A 19 -19.39 -2.45 8.95
N ILE A 20 -18.78 -1.37 9.45
CA ILE A 20 -17.42 -0.97 9.11
C ILE A 20 -16.44 -2.10 9.46
N ASN A 21 -16.48 -2.61 10.68
CA ASN A 21 -15.59 -3.70 11.12
C ASN A 21 -15.74 -4.94 10.23
N ARG A 22 -16.98 -5.35 9.95
CA ARG A 22 -17.27 -6.49 9.07
C ARG A 22 -16.72 -6.28 7.66
N LEU A 23 -16.81 -5.08 7.11
CA LEU A 23 -16.32 -4.74 5.77
C LEU A 23 -14.78 -4.72 5.73
N THR A 24 -14.13 -4.12 6.74
CA THR A 24 -12.67 -4.07 6.81
C THR A 24 -12.08 -5.46 7.01
N GLU A 25 -12.58 -6.25 7.97
CA GLU A 25 -12.10 -7.60 8.26
C GLU A 25 -12.29 -8.53 7.06
N GLY A 26 -13.46 -8.47 6.41
CA GLY A 26 -13.74 -9.27 5.22
C GLY A 26 -12.84 -8.91 4.03
N MET A 27 -12.44 -7.64 3.91
CA MET A 27 -11.50 -7.22 2.88
C MET A 27 -10.09 -7.70 3.16
N GLU A 28 -9.62 -7.62 4.41
CA GLU A 28 -8.32 -8.16 4.81
C GLU A 28 -8.20 -9.66 4.55
N GLU A 29 -9.24 -10.43 4.91
CA GLU A 29 -9.31 -11.85 4.61
C GLU A 29 -9.22 -12.09 3.09
N SER A 30 -9.92 -11.26 2.31
CA SER A 30 -9.92 -11.34 0.85
C SER A 30 -8.55 -11.00 0.24
N ILE A 31 -7.83 -10.00 0.76
CA ILE A 31 -6.46 -9.63 0.34
C ILE A 31 -5.50 -10.81 0.59
N SER A 32 -5.55 -11.42 1.77
CA SER A 32 -4.66 -12.54 2.13
C SER A 32 -4.83 -13.77 1.24
N LYS A 33 -6.02 -13.94 0.65
CA LYS A 33 -6.40 -15.06 -0.21
C LYS A 33 -6.41 -14.69 -1.70
N HIS A 34 -6.07 -13.44 -2.03
CA HIS A 34 -6.15 -12.95 -3.39
C HIS A 34 -4.97 -13.49 -4.21
N PHE A 35 -5.26 -14.34 -5.20
CA PHE A 35 -4.26 -14.80 -6.15
C PHE A 35 -4.85 -14.84 -7.55
N HIS A 36 -4.08 -14.36 -8.52
CA HIS A 36 -4.45 -14.49 -9.92
C HIS A 36 -4.40 -15.95 -10.36
N THR A 37 -5.46 -16.41 -11.02
CA THR A 37 -5.49 -17.74 -11.62
C THR A 37 -4.58 -17.81 -12.85
N PRO A 38 -4.02 -19.00 -13.18
CA PRO A 38 -3.28 -19.18 -14.44
C PRO A 38 -4.07 -18.77 -15.68
N LYS A 39 -5.41 -18.90 -15.61
CA LYS A 39 -6.32 -18.45 -16.67
C LYS A 39 -6.30 -16.92 -16.83
N GLN A 40 -6.46 -16.17 -15.74
CA GLN A 40 -6.39 -14.70 -15.77
C GLN A 40 -5.03 -14.20 -16.26
N MET A 41 -3.94 -14.83 -15.80
CA MET A 41 -2.58 -14.50 -16.27
C MET A 41 -2.44 -14.76 -17.77
N LYS A 42 -2.94 -15.90 -18.26
CA LYS A 42 -2.91 -16.21 -19.69
C LYS A 42 -3.73 -15.20 -20.50
N GLU A 43 -4.94 -14.88 -20.08
CA GLU A 43 -5.81 -13.90 -20.76
C GLU A 43 -5.15 -12.53 -20.85
N TYR A 44 -4.48 -12.09 -19.77
CA TYR A 44 -3.71 -10.86 -19.76
C TYR A 44 -2.52 -10.89 -20.72
N LEU A 45 -1.71 -11.94 -20.70
CA LEU A 45 -0.56 -12.09 -21.61
C LEU A 45 -1.01 -12.19 -23.07
N ASP A 46 -2.10 -12.92 -23.35
CA ASP A 46 -2.70 -13.02 -24.68
C ASP A 46 -3.24 -11.66 -25.16
N PHE A 47 -3.76 -10.83 -24.25
CA PHE A 47 -4.20 -9.46 -24.57
C PHE A 47 -3.00 -8.55 -24.86
N MET A 48 -2.01 -8.49 -23.96
CA MET A 48 -0.82 -7.64 -24.13
C MET A 48 0.03 -8.06 -25.33
N GLY A 49 0.05 -9.35 -25.66
CA GLY A 49 0.72 -9.89 -26.85
C GLY A 49 0.17 -9.36 -28.18
N LYS A 50 -1.02 -8.75 -28.20
CA LYS A 50 -1.60 -8.10 -29.39
C LYS A 50 -0.95 -6.74 -29.70
N PHE A 51 -0.35 -6.10 -28.70
CA PHE A 51 0.17 -4.74 -28.81
C PHE A 51 1.64 -4.71 -29.21
N HIS A 52 2.04 -3.62 -29.83
CA HIS A 52 3.45 -3.40 -30.15
C HIS A 52 4.24 -3.11 -28.88
N ARG A 53 5.41 -3.73 -28.76
CA ARG A 53 6.43 -3.30 -27.81
C ARG A 53 7.11 -2.07 -28.37
N TYR A 54 6.66 -0.88 -27.95
CA TYR A 54 7.25 0.37 -28.38
C TYR A 54 8.71 0.50 -27.89
N SER A 55 9.50 1.28 -28.62
CA SER A 55 10.87 1.61 -28.19
C SER A 55 10.82 2.49 -26.94
N PRO A 56 11.87 2.50 -26.09
CA PRO A 56 11.90 3.34 -24.89
C PRO A 56 11.62 4.82 -25.15
N ARG A 57 12.05 5.34 -26.32
CA ARG A 57 11.76 6.72 -26.74
C ARG A 57 10.27 6.93 -27.04
N ASN A 58 9.62 5.98 -27.70
CA ASN A 58 8.18 6.07 -27.94
C ASN A 58 7.38 5.84 -26.66
N THR A 59 7.83 4.96 -25.76
CA THR A 59 7.21 4.80 -24.44
C THR A 59 7.27 6.11 -23.64
N ALA A 60 8.44 6.73 -23.53
CA ALA A 60 8.58 8.01 -22.84
C ALA A 60 7.78 9.14 -23.53
N LEU A 61 7.74 9.15 -24.86
CA LEU A 61 6.97 10.14 -25.61
C LEU A 61 5.45 9.96 -25.40
N ILE A 62 4.96 8.73 -25.37
CA ILE A 62 3.57 8.40 -25.07
C ILE A 62 3.23 8.87 -23.65
N ASP A 63 4.06 8.48 -22.67
CA ASP A 63 3.86 8.83 -21.26
C ASP A 63 3.84 10.34 -21.02
N SER A 64 4.71 11.10 -21.68
CA SER A 64 4.71 12.58 -21.61
C SER A 64 3.46 13.25 -22.18
N GLN A 65 2.70 12.57 -23.03
CA GLN A 65 1.45 13.08 -23.62
C GLN A 65 0.22 12.57 -22.89
N PHE A 66 0.30 11.37 -22.33
CA PHE A 66 -0.78 10.68 -21.63
C PHE A 66 -0.18 9.72 -20.60
N PRO A 67 0.03 10.20 -19.36
CA PRO A 67 0.67 9.40 -18.32
C PRO A 67 -0.09 8.10 -18.05
N GLY A 68 0.64 7.00 -17.86
CA GLY A 68 0.06 5.70 -17.53
C GLY A 68 -0.64 4.96 -18.67
N ALA A 69 -0.45 5.38 -19.93
CA ALA A 69 -0.91 4.61 -21.08
C ALA A 69 -0.22 3.23 -21.15
N GLU A 70 -0.99 2.17 -21.43
CA GLU A 70 -0.47 0.80 -21.43
C GLU A 70 -0.79 0.06 -22.73
N ALA A 71 -2.07 0.02 -23.08
CA ALA A 71 -2.54 -0.67 -24.28
C ALA A 71 -2.73 0.37 -25.38
N VAL A 72 -1.68 0.60 -26.18
CA VAL A 72 -1.64 1.69 -27.17
C VAL A 72 -1.62 1.18 -28.61
N GLY A 73 -2.60 1.61 -29.40
CA GLY A 73 -2.81 1.18 -30.77
C GLY A 73 -3.12 2.33 -31.73
N SER A 74 -2.86 2.14 -33.03
CA SER A 74 -3.34 3.08 -34.05
C SER A 74 -4.86 3.06 -34.17
N TYR A 75 -5.46 4.09 -34.74
CA TYR A 75 -6.91 4.10 -35.03
C TYR A 75 -7.35 2.86 -35.83
N ALA A 76 -6.56 2.48 -36.85
CA ALA A 76 -6.83 1.31 -37.67
C ALA A 76 -6.74 0.00 -36.87
N PHE A 77 -5.79 -0.08 -35.93
CA PHE A 77 -5.66 -1.23 -35.03
C PHE A 77 -6.91 -1.38 -34.16
N TRP A 78 -7.38 -0.32 -33.52
CA TRP A 78 -8.57 -0.39 -32.68
C TRP A 78 -9.82 -0.75 -33.47
N LYS A 79 -9.96 -0.18 -34.66
CA LYS A 79 -11.05 -0.50 -35.58
C LYS A 79 -11.05 -1.97 -36.01
N ASP A 80 -9.88 -2.54 -36.30
CA ASP A 80 -9.72 -3.99 -36.61
C ASP A 80 -10.15 -4.87 -35.42
N LYS A 81 -9.94 -4.40 -34.18
CA LYS A 81 -10.39 -5.08 -32.96
C LYS A 81 -11.85 -4.84 -32.59
N GLY A 82 -12.60 -4.11 -33.43
CA GLY A 82 -14.02 -3.84 -33.21
C GLY A 82 -14.31 -2.66 -32.27
N PHE A 83 -13.28 -1.90 -31.90
CA PHE A 83 -13.43 -0.71 -31.05
C PHE A 83 -13.26 0.57 -31.87
N SER A 84 -13.94 1.64 -31.46
CA SER A 84 -13.74 2.97 -32.02
C SER A 84 -13.12 3.90 -30.99
N VAL A 85 -12.32 4.86 -31.44
CA VAL A 85 -11.85 5.96 -30.58
C VAL A 85 -13.02 6.88 -30.23
N ASN A 86 -13.15 7.25 -28.96
CA ASN A 86 -14.21 8.11 -28.48
C ASN A 86 -14.14 9.50 -29.12
N LYS A 87 -15.30 10.11 -29.35
CA LYS A 87 -15.38 11.41 -30.04
C LYS A 87 -14.74 12.49 -29.16
N GLY A 88 -13.79 13.24 -29.72
CA GLY A 88 -13.09 14.33 -29.04
C GLY A 88 -11.72 13.94 -28.48
N GLU A 89 -11.38 12.65 -28.48
CA GLU A 89 -10.08 12.15 -28.03
C GLU A 89 -8.93 12.64 -28.90
N LYS A 90 -7.85 13.07 -28.24
CA LYS A 90 -6.63 13.53 -28.90
C LYS A 90 -5.69 12.35 -29.10
N SER A 91 -5.16 12.22 -30.32
CA SER A 91 -4.17 11.18 -30.63
C SER A 91 -2.83 11.47 -29.97
N LEU A 92 -2.17 10.43 -29.46
CA LEU A 92 -0.79 10.47 -29.01
C LEU A 92 0.14 10.30 -30.21
N LYS A 93 1.26 11.04 -30.22
CA LYS A 93 2.26 10.97 -31.28
C LYS A 93 3.37 9.99 -30.93
N VAL A 94 3.74 9.17 -31.92
CA VAL A 94 4.88 8.25 -31.84
C VAL A 94 5.81 8.46 -33.03
N LEU A 95 7.09 8.15 -32.87
CA LEU A 95 8.07 8.17 -33.95
C LEU A 95 8.04 6.83 -34.70
N VAL A 96 7.81 6.89 -36.00
CA VAL A 96 7.75 5.72 -36.88
C VAL A 96 8.99 5.71 -37.79
N PRO A 97 9.84 4.67 -37.71
CA PRO A 97 11.00 4.56 -38.58
C PRO A 97 10.58 4.22 -40.02
N ASN A 98 10.95 5.08 -40.95
CA ASN A 98 10.79 4.88 -42.38
C ASN A 98 12.16 4.70 -43.03
N ARG A 99 12.37 3.59 -43.73
CA ARG A 99 13.59 3.38 -44.52
C ARG A 99 13.41 4.01 -45.89
N LEU A 100 14.11 5.13 -46.13
CA LEU A 100 14.24 5.64 -47.50
C LEU A 100 15.22 4.72 -48.24
N GLY A 101 14.81 4.24 -49.41
CA GLY A 101 15.71 3.51 -50.32
C GLY A 101 16.76 4.45 -50.93
N GLN A 102 17.65 3.89 -51.73
CA GLN A 102 18.63 4.68 -52.48
C GLN A 102 17.94 5.78 -53.30
N GLN A 103 18.57 6.94 -53.36
CA GLN A 103 18.06 8.10 -54.08
C GLN A 103 19.10 8.58 -55.09
N PHE A 104 18.62 9.18 -56.17
CA PHE A 104 19.44 9.89 -57.15
C PHE A 104 18.98 11.34 -57.25
N GLN A 105 19.87 12.22 -57.66
CA GLN A 105 19.54 13.60 -57.97
C GLN A 105 19.18 13.70 -59.46
N ASP A 106 18.02 14.24 -59.79
CA ASP A 106 17.62 14.47 -61.19
C ASP A 106 18.33 15.71 -61.78
N GLU A 107 18.08 15.97 -63.06
CA GLU A 107 18.68 17.12 -63.78
C GLU A 107 18.26 18.47 -63.18
N GLU A 108 17.13 18.53 -62.47
CA GLU A 108 16.65 19.71 -61.74
C GLU A 108 17.29 19.88 -60.35
N GLY A 109 18.09 18.92 -59.88
CA GLY A 109 18.73 18.97 -58.57
C GLY A 109 17.90 18.39 -57.42
N GLU A 110 16.76 17.75 -57.69
CA GLU A 110 15.87 17.16 -56.68
C GLU A 110 16.19 15.70 -56.39
N TRP A 111 16.15 15.31 -55.11
CA TRP A 111 16.47 13.94 -54.69
C TRP A 111 15.26 13.02 -54.78
N LYS A 112 15.23 12.12 -55.78
CA LYS A 112 14.14 11.16 -56.01
C LYS A 112 14.54 9.74 -55.63
N PRO A 113 13.61 8.91 -55.09
CA PRO A 113 13.89 7.50 -54.86
C PRO A 113 14.23 6.77 -56.16
N LEU A 114 15.33 6.02 -56.17
CA LEU A 114 15.81 5.28 -57.35
C LEU A 114 14.78 4.24 -57.86
N LYS A 115 13.86 3.80 -56.99
CA LYS A 115 12.75 2.92 -57.40
C LYS A 115 11.81 3.56 -58.43
N TYR A 116 11.73 4.89 -58.47
CA TYR A 116 10.92 5.66 -59.42
C TYR A 116 11.73 6.19 -60.62
N ALA A 117 13.04 5.92 -60.70
CA ALA A 117 13.87 6.33 -61.82
C ALA A 117 13.47 5.59 -63.12
N THR A 118 13.46 6.32 -64.22
CA THR A 118 13.33 5.80 -65.59
C THR A 118 14.51 4.90 -65.95
N LYS A 119 14.40 4.16 -67.06
CA LYS A 119 15.51 3.30 -67.54
C LYS A 119 16.76 4.11 -67.88
N THR A 120 16.58 5.31 -68.45
CA THR A 120 17.66 6.22 -68.83
C THR A 120 18.39 6.75 -67.60
N GLU A 121 17.64 7.27 -66.62
CA GLU A 121 18.21 7.79 -65.36
C GLU A 121 18.96 6.68 -64.59
N LYS A 122 18.43 5.46 -64.56
CA LYS A 122 19.14 4.32 -63.93
C LYS A 122 20.48 4.02 -64.59
N GLN A 123 20.59 4.20 -65.90
CA GLN A 123 21.83 4.01 -66.63
C GLN A 123 22.79 5.17 -66.37
N GLN A 124 22.32 6.42 -66.39
CA GLN A 124 23.12 7.61 -66.03
C GLN A 124 23.68 7.53 -64.60
N VAL A 125 22.90 7.05 -63.64
CA VAL A 125 23.36 6.79 -62.26
C VAL A 125 24.43 5.68 -62.20
N LYS A 126 24.34 4.65 -63.06
CA LYS A 126 25.36 3.59 -63.16
C LYS A 126 26.65 4.10 -63.79
N ASP A 127 26.53 4.95 -64.79
CA ASP A 127 27.65 5.52 -65.56
C ASP A 127 28.32 6.70 -64.81
N GLY A 128 27.81 7.07 -63.63
CA GLY A 128 28.36 8.12 -62.78
C GLY A 128 28.02 9.54 -63.25
N GLN A 129 27.01 9.69 -64.12
CA GLN A 129 26.57 10.98 -64.65
C GLN A 129 25.55 11.69 -63.74
N LEU A 130 24.83 10.94 -62.91
CA LEU A 130 23.92 11.49 -61.89
C LEU A 130 24.36 11.05 -60.50
N ASP A 131 24.33 11.98 -59.55
CA ASP A 131 24.70 11.73 -58.16
C ASP A 131 23.72 10.76 -57.50
N LYS A 132 24.26 9.90 -56.63
CA LYS A 132 23.49 8.94 -55.85
C LYS A 132 23.85 9.03 -54.37
N ARG A 133 22.87 8.73 -53.53
CA ARG A 133 23.08 8.55 -52.09
C ARG A 133 22.41 7.29 -51.59
N ASP A 134 23.04 6.69 -50.60
CA ASP A 134 22.50 5.51 -49.96
C ASP A 134 21.22 5.80 -49.19
N GLY A 135 20.44 4.74 -49.03
CA GLY A 135 19.22 4.80 -48.23
C GLY A 135 19.53 5.24 -46.81
N ARG A 136 18.64 6.07 -46.25
CA ARG A 136 18.76 6.56 -44.87
C ARG A 136 17.50 6.25 -44.08
N LEU A 137 17.67 6.03 -42.78
CA LEU A 137 16.56 5.93 -41.86
C LEU A 137 16.05 7.34 -41.54
N VAL A 138 14.78 7.60 -41.79
CA VAL A 138 14.10 8.83 -41.37
C VAL A 138 12.95 8.47 -40.46
N TYR A 139 12.50 9.40 -39.64
CA TYR A 139 11.36 9.20 -38.74
C TYR A 139 10.22 10.10 -39.16
N SER A 140 9.00 9.55 -39.24
CA SER A 140 7.77 10.33 -39.33
C SER A 140 6.99 10.22 -38.02
N THR A 141 5.94 11.01 -37.88
CA THR A 141 5.00 10.91 -36.76
C THR A 141 3.86 9.96 -37.10
N GLY A 142 3.60 9.00 -36.23
CA GLY A 142 2.40 8.16 -36.20
C GLY A 142 1.41 8.67 -35.17
N SER A 143 0.14 8.32 -35.32
CA SER A 143 -0.93 8.67 -34.37
C SER A 143 -1.51 7.40 -33.75
N VAL A 144 -1.54 7.36 -32.43
CA VAL A 144 -1.99 6.22 -31.63
C VAL A 144 -2.89 6.69 -30.49
N PHE A 145 -3.60 5.76 -29.87
CA PHE A 145 -4.58 6.00 -28.81
C PHE A 145 -4.44 4.89 -27.77
N ASP A 146 -4.54 5.25 -26.49
CA ASP A 146 -4.65 4.29 -25.40
C ASP A 146 -6.05 3.66 -25.37
N VAL A 147 -6.17 2.47 -24.78
CA VAL A 147 -7.44 1.74 -24.66
C VAL A 147 -8.53 2.55 -23.94
N SER A 148 -8.14 3.37 -22.96
CA SER A 148 -9.05 4.26 -22.22
C SER A 148 -9.67 5.35 -23.09
N GLN A 149 -9.12 5.60 -24.28
CA GLN A 149 -9.63 6.56 -25.26
C GLN A 149 -10.59 5.90 -26.28
N THR A 150 -10.99 4.64 -26.04
CA THR A 150 -11.80 3.86 -26.98
C THR A 150 -13.13 3.44 -26.36
N THR A 151 -13.99 2.83 -27.18
CA THR A 151 -15.26 2.24 -26.73
C THR A 151 -15.09 0.89 -26.04
N ALA A 152 -13.86 0.45 -25.74
CA ALA A 152 -13.63 -0.78 -24.98
C ALA A 152 -14.15 -0.60 -23.54
N THR A 153 -14.94 -1.55 -23.06
CA THR A 153 -15.54 -1.55 -21.72
C THR A 153 -14.77 -2.46 -20.78
N GLN A 154 -15.10 -2.44 -19.49
CA GLN A 154 -14.53 -3.34 -18.49
C GLN A 154 -14.62 -4.83 -18.90
N LYS A 155 -15.69 -5.24 -19.59
CA LYS A 155 -15.92 -6.63 -20.01
C LYS A 155 -15.02 -7.07 -21.17
N ASP A 156 -14.49 -6.12 -21.94
CA ASP A 156 -13.63 -6.38 -23.09
C ASP A 156 -12.17 -6.58 -22.68
N LEU A 157 -11.82 -6.18 -21.45
CA LEU A 157 -10.47 -6.18 -20.93
C LEU A 157 -10.25 -7.37 -19.98
N PRO A 158 -9.04 -7.96 -19.96
CA PRO A 158 -8.66 -8.99 -18.99
C PRO A 158 -8.99 -8.57 -17.55
N GLN A 159 -9.25 -9.53 -16.66
CA GLN A 159 -9.59 -9.21 -15.28
C GLN A 159 -8.47 -8.42 -14.60
N ILE A 160 -7.23 -8.93 -14.72
CA ILE A 160 -6.03 -8.34 -14.11
C ILE A 160 -5.36 -7.29 -15.00
N PHE A 161 -6.11 -6.70 -15.93
CA PHE A 161 -5.58 -5.63 -16.76
C PHE A 161 -5.27 -4.42 -15.87
N PRO A 162 -4.03 -3.91 -15.83
CA PRO A 162 -3.71 -2.80 -14.96
C PRO A 162 -4.54 -1.58 -15.35
N ASN A 163 -4.84 -0.73 -14.37
CA ASN A 163 -5.53 0.53 -14.61
C ASN A 163 -6.93 0.40 -15.28
N LYS A 164 -7.56 -0.79 -15.25
CA LYS A 164 -8.89 -1.06 -15.79
C LYS A 164 -9.96 -0.12 -15.21
N TRP A 165 -10.67 0.62 -16.06
CA TRP A 165 -11.76 1.50 -15.62
C TRP A 165 -12.93 0.69 -15.05
N ILE A 166 -13.53 1.20 -13.97
CA ILE A 166 -14.77 0.67 -13.44
C ILE A 166 -15.93 1.39 -14.11
N ASP A 167 -16.80 0.63 -14.76
CA ASP A 167 -18.03 1.16 -15.36
C ASP A 167 -19.22 1.04 -14.39
N GLY A 168 -20.14 2.01 -14.44
CA GLY A 168 -21.43 1.88 -13.78
C GLY A 168 -22.04 3.18 -13.28
N GLU A 169 -23.37 3.19 -13.18
CA GLU A 169 -24.15 4.21 -12.50
C GLU A 169 -24.19 3.95 -11.00
N VAL A 170 -24.38 5.01 -10.22
CA VAL A 170 -24.52 4.96 -8.75
C VAL A 170 -25.91 5.45 -8.35
N HIS A 171 -26.59 4.67 -7.50
CA HIS A 171 -27.89 5.09 -6.98
C HIS A 171 -27.76 6.32 -6.07
N ASN A 172 -28.59 7.34 -6.27
CA ASN A 172 -28.52 8.63 -5.57
C ASN A 172 -27.12 9.29 -5.65
N TYR A 173 -26.44 9.13 -6.80
CA TYR A 173 -25.09 9.65 -7.01
C TYR A 173 -24.96 11.14 -6.66
N SER A 174 -25.94 11.97 -7.02
CA SER A 174 -25.90 13.41 -6.69
C SER A 174 -25.84 13.67 -5.19
N GLN A 175 -26.60 12.93 -4.37
CA GLN A 175 -26.58 13.10 -2.91
C GLN A 175 -25.30 12.52 -2.30
N LEU A 176 -24.82 11.41 -2.86
CA LEU A 176 -23.53 10.83 -2.45
C LEU A 176 -22.38 11.80 -2.74
N ARG A 177 -22.40 12.43 -3.92
CA ARG A 177 -21.43 13.44 -4.34
C ARG A 177 -21.44 14.65 -3.42
N GLN A 178 -22.62 15.15 -3.05
CA GLN A 178 -22.76 16.22 -2.04
C GLN A 178 -22.20 15.80 -0.66
N GLY A 179 -22.40 14.54 -0.26
CA GLY A 179 -21.79 14.00 0.95
C GLY A 179 -20.25 13.97 0.89
N MET A 180 -19.68 13.61 -0.26
CA MET A 180 -18.22 13.65 -0.49
C MET A 180 -17.67 15.09 -0.55
N GLU A 181 -18.43 16.04 -1.09
CA GLU A 181 -18.11 17.47 -1.03
C GLU A 181 -18.12 17.99 0.40
N ALA A 182 -19.11 17.58 1.22
CA ALA A 182 -19.14 17.92 2.65
C ALA A 182 -17.96 17.31 3.43
N ILE A 183 -17.50 16.11 3.07
CA ILE A 183 -16.25 15.55 3.62
C ILE A 183 -15.07 16.48 3.33
N ALA A 184 -14.97 16.96 2.08
CA ALA A 184 -13.89 17.85 1.67
C ALA A 184 -13.93 19.16 2.47
N ASP A 185 -15.10 19.79 2.57
CA ASP A 185 -15.31 21.03 3.32
C ASP A 185 -14.95 20.87 4.80
N ASN A 186 -15.43 19.80 5.45
CA ASN A 186 -15.15 19.52 6.86
C ASN A 186 -13.66 19.29 7.16
N ASN A 187 -12.91 18.85 6.16
CA ASN A 187 -11.47 18.57 6.27
C ASN A 187 -10.60 19.68 5.66
N ASN A 188 -11.18 20.82 5.26
CA ASN A 188 -10.49 21.93 4.57
C ASN A 188 -9.78 21.49 3.28
N ILE A 189 -10.39 20.56 2.54
CA ILE A 189 -9.90 20.05 1.27
C ILE A 189 -10.70 20.70 0.14
N GLN A 190 -10.03 21.13 -0.93
CA GLN A 190 -10.69 21.67 -2.12
C GLN A 190 -10.76 20.63 -3.24
N ILE A 191 -11.96 20.41 -3.79
CA ILE A 191 -12.13 19.64 -5.02
C ILE A 191 -11.97 20.61 -6.20
N VAL A 192 -10.94 20.40 -7.01
CA VAL A 192 -10.55 21.30 -8.11
C VAL A 192 -10.55 20.55 -9.44
N ASP A 193 -10.56 21.31 -10.55
CA ASP A 193 -10.21 20.75 -11.86
C ASP A 193 -8.72 20.36 -11.87
N PRO A 194 -8.35 19.26 -12.53
CA PRO A 194 -6.95 18.85 -12.60
C PRO A 194 -6.11 19.89 -13.35
N TYR A 195 -4.92 20.18 -12.82
CA TYR A 195 -4.02 21.19 -13.40
C TYR A 195 -3.48 20.81 -14.79
N GLU A 196 -3.41 19.52 -15.06
CA GLU A 196 -2.90 18.94 -16.30
C GLU A 196 -3.73 17.71 -16.69
N GLU A 197 -3.53 17.22 -17.92
CA GLU A 197 -4.16 15.97 -18.37
C GLU A 197 -3.68 14.80 -17.50
N LEU A 198 -4.63 14.10 -16.85
CA LEU A 198 -4.32 12.99 -15.94
C LEU A 198 -4.03 11.67 -16.67
N GLY A 199 -4.28 11.58 -17.98
CA GLY A 199 -4.00 10.37 -18.74
C GLY A 199 -4.77 9.16 -18.20
N ALA A 200 -4.13 8.02 -17.98
CA ALA A 200 -4.79 6.84 -17.44
C ALA A 200 -5.02 6.91 -15.92
N ALA A 201 -4.57 7.96 -15.22
CA ALA A 201 -4.87 8.14 -13.80
C ALA A 201 -6.33 8.56 -13.59
N LYS A 202 -6.96 8.10 -12.51
CA LYS A 202 -8.41 8.27 -12.27
C LYS A 202 -8.67 9.53 -11.46
N GLY A 203 -7.69 9.94 -10.66
CA GLY A 203 -7.71 11.11 -9.80
C GLY A 203 -6.30 11.40 -9.33
N VAL A 204 -6.16 12.48 -8.58
CA VAL A 204 -4.91 12.89 -7.95
C VAL A 204 -5.19 13.70 -6.69
N SER A 205 -4.45 13.40 -5.64
CA SER A 205 -4.40 14.20 -4.42
C SER A 205 -3.15 15.07 -4.42
N TYR A 206 -3.34 16.39 -4.46
CA TYR A 206 -2.29 17.38 -4.27
C TYR A 206 -2.13 17.65 -2.77
N THR A 207 -1.77 16.63 -2.00
CA THR A 207 -1.80 16.64 -0.52
C THR A 207 -1.08 17.84 0.10
N GLY A 208 0.04 18.28 -0.49
CA GLY A 208 0.77 19.48 -0.06
C GLY A 208 0.02 20.81 -0.17
N LYS A 209 -1.13 20.83 -0.85
CA LYS A 209 -2.03 21.98 -1.03
C LYS A 209 -3.41 21.78 -0.41
N GLY A 210 -3.74 20.58 0.06
CA GLY A 210 -5.11 20.25 0.48
C GLY A 210 -6.10 20.28 -0.68
N GLU A 211 -5.69 19.89 -1.88
CA GLU A 211 -6.55 19.88 -3.08
C GLU A 211 -6.62 18.47 -3.66
N VAL A 212 -7.77 18.09 -4.22
CA VAL A 212 -7.96 16.83 -4.95
C VAL A 212 -8.62 17.10 -6.29
N ALA A 213 -8.28 16.31 -7.29
CA ALA A 213 -8.89 16.39 -8.62
C ALA A 213 -9.24 15.00 -9.15
N LEU A 214 -10.31 14.94 -9.94
CA LEU A 214 -10.78 13.71 -10.58
C LEU A 214 -10.57 13.79 -12.09
N ASN A 215 -10.37 12.63 -12.70
CA ASN A 215 -10.32 12.54 -14.14
C ASN A 215 -11.73 12.78 -14.71
N PRO A 216 -11.93 13.76 -15.61
CA PRO A 216 -13.23 14.03 -16.23
C PRO A 216 -13.80 12.84 -17.03
N ARG A 217 -13.00 11.82 -17.33
CA ARG A 217 -13.42 10.57 -18.01
C ARG A 217 -14.03 9.53 -17.07
N ASN A 218 -14.11 9.78 -15.77
CA ASN A 218 -14.67 8.81 -14.83
C ASN A 218 -16.18 8.60 -15.03
N SER A 219 -16.61 7.34 -14.90
CA SER A 219 -18.02 7.00 -14.68
C SER A 219 -18.43 7.39 -13.24
N GLU A 220 -19.72 7.45 -12.93
CA GLU A 220 -20.19 7.75 -11.56
C GLU A 220 -19.60 6.80 -10.51
N ARG A 221 -19.50 5.51 -10.86
CA ARG A 221 -18.91 4.49 -9.98
C ARG A 221 -17.41 4.70 -9.79
N GLN A 222 -16.68 4.97 -10.87
CA GLN A 222 -15.24 5.26 -10.79
C GLN A 222 -14.99 6.55 -10.00
N ASP A 223 -15.79 7.58 -10.26
CA ASP A 223 -15.71 8.89 -9.61
C ASP A 223 -15.91 8.76 -8.10
N THR A 224 -16.93 8.01 -7.68
CA THR A 224 -17.19 7.75 -6.26
C THR A 224 -15.99 7.09 -5.57
N LYS A 225 -15.50 5.97 -6.14
CA LYS A 225 -14.35 5.25 -5.58
C LYS A 225 -13.14 6.16 -5.49
N THR A 226 -12.85 6.86 -6.58
CA THR A 226 -11.64 7.66 -6.70
C THR A 226 -11.70 8.88 -5.80
N LEU A 227 -12.82 9.60 -5.72
CA LEU A 227 -12.94 10.77 -4.86
C LEU A 227 -12.74 10.39 -3.39
N LEU A 228 -13.36 9.29 -2.93
CA LEU A 228 -13.14 8.79 -1.58
C LEU A 228 -11.66 8.49 -1.32
N HIS A 229 -10.98 7.86 -2.28
CA HIS A 229 -9.55 7.56 -2.19
C HIS A 229 -8.69 8.84 -2.12
N GLU A 230 -8.90 9.81 -3.02
CA GLU A 230 -8.14 11.06 -3.01
C GLU A 230 -8.41 11.92 -1.76
N LEU A 231 -9.66 11.92 -1.27
CA LEU A 231 -10.03 12.59 -0.02
C LEU A 231 -9.36 11.94 1.19
N THR A 232 -9.26 10.61 1.23
CA THR A 232 -8.50 9.93 2.28
C THR A 232 -7.02 10.30 2.22
N HIS A 233 -6.41 10.37 1.03
CA HIS A 233 -5.05 10.87 0.88
C HIS A 233 -4.89 12.30 1.40
N ALA A 234 -5.78 13.21 0.99
CA ALA A 234 -5.70 14.61 1.41
C ALA A 234 -5.92 14.79 2.92
N LYS A 235 -6.73 13.94 3.55
CA LYS A 235 -6.99 13.96 4.98
C LYS A 235 -5.85 13.36 5.81
N LEU A 236 -5.41 12.15 5.48
CA LEU A 236 -4.46 11.40 6.33
C LEU A 236 -3.00 11.77 6.02
N HIS A 237 -2.69 12.12 4.77
CA HIS A 237 -1.32 12.25 4.27
C HIS A 237 -0.95 13.69 3.96
N THR A 238 -1.20 14.56 4.93
CA THR A 238 -0.92 15.99 4.89
C THR A 238 0.56 16.30 4.72
N LYS A 239 0.90 17.56 4.44
CA LYS A 239 2.29 17.97 4.28
C LYS A 239 3.14 17.70 5.53
N GLU A 240 2.52 17.76 6.69
CA GLU A 240 3.15 17.68 8.00
C GLU A 240 3.50 16.24 8.40
N ASN A 241 2.68 15.26 8.00
CA ASN A 241 2.79 13.86 8.43
C ASN A 241 2.99 12.87 7.27
N MET A 242 3.01 13.32 6.01
CA MET A 242 3.20 12.38 4.89
C MET A 242 4.54 11.63 4.98
N SER A 243 5.56 12.15 5.68
CA SER A 243 6.83 11.44 5.87
C SER A 243 6.72 10.25 6.82
N ASP A 244 5.66 10.21 7.62
CA ASP A 244 5.48 9.23 8.70
C ASP A 244 4.98 7.89 8.15
N TYR A 245 4.38 7.92 6.95
CA TYR A 245 3.88 6.75 6.25
C TYR A 245 4.68 6.47 4.97
N THR A 246 4.99 5.20 4.74
CA THR A 246 5.51 4.71 3.47
C THR A 246 4.45 4.77 2.38
N LYS A 247 4.85 4.76 1.10
CA LYS A 247 3.88 4.75 -0.01
C LYS A 247 2.88 3.58 0.08
N PRO A 248 3.30 2.32 0.34
CA PRO A 248 2.35 1.22 0.51
C PRO A 248 1.33 1.46 1.63
N GLU A 249 1.74 2.01 2.77
CA GLU A 249 0.83 2.29 3.89
C GLU A 249 -0.21 3.36 3.51
N LYS A 250 0.21 4.42 2.80
CA LYS A 250 -0.71 5.47 2.33
C LYS A 250 -1.76 4.92 1.38
N GLU A 251 -1.33 4.13 0.40
CA GLU A 251 -2.21 3.54 -0.61
C GLU A 251 -3.13 2.49 0.02
N PHE A 252 -2.63 1.71 0.99
CA PHE A 252 -3.43 0.79 1.77
C PHE A 252 -4.57 1.51 2.48
N GLN A 253 -4.28 2.58 3.21
CA GLN A 253 -5.29 3.34 3.94
C GLN A 253 -6.30 4.01 3.02
N ALA A 254 -5.84 4.63 1.94
CA ALA A 254 -6.71 5.31 0.98
C ALA A 254 -7.63 4.32 0.27
N GLU A 255 -7.11 3.18 -0.19
CA GLU A 255 -7.89 2.17 -0.90
C GLU A 255 -8.85 1.43 0.03
N MET A 256 -8.41 1.03 1.24
CA MET A 256 -9.27 0.37 2.22
C MET A 256 -10.40 1.27 2.69
N THR A 257 -10.11 2.56 2.93
CA THR A 257 -11.14 3.53 3.32
C THR A 257 -12.15 3.72 2.20
N ALA A 258 -11.68 3.94 0.96
CA ALA A 258 -12.55 4.11 -0.20
C ALA A 258 -13.46 2.90 -0.41
N TYR A 259 -12.89 1.69 -0.35
CA TYR A 259 -13.66 0.44 -0.44
C TYR A 259 -14.71 0.33 0.67
N THR A 260 -14.33 0.60 1.91
CA THR A 260 -15.22 0.45 3.08
C THR A 260 -16.41 1.41 2.97
N VAL A 261 -16.15 2.67 2.65
CA VAL A 261 -17.19 3.69 2.48
C VAL A 261 -18.09 3.36 1.28
N ALA A 262 -17.52 3.01 0.12
CA ALA A 262 -18.29 2.64 -1.07
C ALA A 262 -19.18 1.40 -0.81
N SER A 263 -18.62 0.36 -0.19
CA SER A 263 -19.33 -0.87 0.15
C SER A 263 -20.48 -0.63 1.13
N TYR A 264 -20.30 0.26 2.11
CA TYR A 264 -21.35 0.65 3.04
C TYR A 264 -22.59 1.25 2.32
N PHE A 265 -22.36 1.99 1.23
CA PHE A 265 -23.42 2.53 0.36
C PHE A 265 -23.85 1.57 -0.77
N ASN A 266 -23.45 0.29 -0.69
CA ASN A 266 -23.73 -0.77 -1.67
C ASN A 266 -23.16 -0.48 -3.08
N ILE A 267 -22.01 0.18 -3.14
CA ILE A 267 -21.29 0.45 -4.37
C ILE A 267 -20.11 -0.53 -4.43
N ASP A 268 -20.25 -1.53 -5.29
CA ASP A 268 -19.22 -2.56 -5.43
C ASP A 268 -18.01 -2.04 -6.19
N THR A 269 -16.89 -1.94 -5.47
CA THR A 269 -15.55 -1.61 -5.98
C THR A 269 -14.54 -2.72 -5.69
N SER A 270 -15.00 -3.88 -5.20
CA SER A 270 -14.16 -4.94 -4.63
C SER A 270 -13.10 -5.46 -5.60
N ASP A 271 -13.51 -5.81 -6.82
CA ASP A 271 -12.63 -6.32 -7.88
C ASP A 271 -11.43 -5.40 -8.17
N TYR A 272 -11.61 -4.08 -8.06
CA TYR A 272 -10.55 -3.11 -8.31
C TYR A 272 -9.65 -2.92 -7.09
N SER A 273 -10.27 -2.76 -5.92
CA SER A 273 -9.56 -2.48 -4.67
C SER A 273 -8.72 -3.67 -4.23
N LEU A 274 -9.17 -4.90 -4.47
CA LEU A 274 -8.44 -6.13 -4.13
C LEU A 274 -7.13 -6.26 -4.91
N ASP A 275 -7.16 -6.12 -6.23
CA ASP A 275 -5.97 -6.23 -7.09
C ASP A 275 -4.92 -5.17 -6.70
N TYR A 276 -5.38 -3.94 -6.41
CA TYR A 276 -4.51 -2.83 -6.00
C TYR A 276 -3.92 -3.05 -4.61
N LEU A 277 -4.74 -3.43 -3.63
CA LEU A 277 -4.28 -3.68 -2.25
C LEU A 277 -3.31 -4.85 -2.18
N HIS A 278 -3.57 -5.96 -2.89
CA HIS A 278 -2.64 -7.09 -2.94
C HIS A 278 -1.28 -6.68 -3.54
N HIS A 279 -1.24 -5.80 -4.54
CA HIS A 279 0.04 -5.28 -5.06
C HIS A 279 0.86 -4.56 -3.99
N TRP A 280 0.20 -3.81 -3.10
CA TRP A 280 0.87 -3.06 -2.03
C TRP A 280 1.21 -3.92 -0.81
N THR A 281 0.44 -4.98 -0.51
CA THR A 281 0.63 -5.78 0.70
C THR A 281 1.48 -7.04 0.52
N LYS A 282 1.63 -7.55 -0.72
CA LYS A 282 2.28 -8.86 -0.96
C LYS A 282 3.76 -8.91 -0.58
N ASP A 283 4.49 -7.82 -0.84
CA ASP A 283 5.95 -7.77 -0.69
C ASP A 283 6.41 -6.57 0.16
N HIS A 284 5.49 -5.89 0.86
CA HIS A 284 5.80 -4.75 1.72
C HIS A 284 5.32 -5.04 3.16
N GLU A 285 6.21 -4.85 4.13
CA GLU A 285 5.88 -4.94 5.54
C GLU A 285 5.16 -3.66 5.98
N LEU A 286 3.90 -3.79 6.42
CA LEU A 286 3.14 -2.72 7.05
C LEU A 286 3.53 -2.70 8.53
N LYS A 287 4.47 -1.81 8.91
CA LYS A 287 5.16 -1.87 10.20
C LYS A 287 4.21 -1.76 11.41
N ASP A 288 3.04 -1.15 11.21
CA ASP A 288 2.00 -0.98 12.23
C ASP A 288 0.59 -1.23 11.67
N HIS A 289 0.38 -2.46 11.16
CA HIS A 289 -0.85 -2.86 10.49
C HIS A 289 -2.12 -2.59 11.31
N GLU A 290 -2.09 -2.84 12.62
CA GLU A 290 -3.24 -2.60 13.50
C GLU A 290 -3.58 -1.10 13.58
N SER A 291 -2.59 -0.23 13.75
CA SER A 291 -2.81 1.22 13.76
C SER A 291 -3.36 1.72 12.41
N LEU A 292 -2.80 1.24 11.29
CA LEU A 292 -3.29 1.60 9.96
C LEU A 292 -4.77 1.23 9.78
N LEU A 293 -5.19 0.05 10.25
CA LEU A 293 -6.59 -0.37 10.23
C LEU A 293 -7.47 0.49 11.14
N GLN A 294 -6.98 0.85 12.33
CA GLN A 294 -7.71 1.75 13.23
C GLN A 294 -7.93 3.12 12.57
N GLU A 295 -6.92 3.65 11.87
CA GLU A 295 -7.04 4.89 11.10
C GLU A 295 -8.02 4.76 9.91
N VAL A 296 -8.02 3.62 9.21
CA VAL A 296 -9.01 3.29 8.17
C VAL A 296 -10.42 3.28 8.73
N GLN A 297 -10.65 2.55 9.83
CA GLN A 297 -11.97 2.43 10.45
C GLN A 297 -12.48 3.79 10.98
N ALA A 298 -11.59 4.56 11.61
CA ALA A 298 -11.91 5.90 12.09
C ALA A 298 -12.28 6.84 10.94
N THR A 299 -11.50 6.83 9.86
CA THR A 299 -11.75 7.68 8.69
C THR A 299 -13.01 7.26 7.95
N ALA A 300 -13.23 5.96 7.75
CA ALA A 300 -14.44 5.43 7.12
C ALA A 300 -15.69 5.82 7.93
N LYS A 301 -15.62 5.75 9.26
CA LYS A 301 -16.71 6.17 10.14
C LYS A 301 -17.04 7.66 9.98
N GLU A 302 -16.03 8.52 9.95
CA GLU A 302 -16.22 9.95 9.71
C GLU A 302 -16.86 10.23 8.35
N PHE A 303 -16.34 9.60 7.30
CA PHE A 303 -16.84 9.78 5.94
C PHE A 303 -18.29 9.29 5.82
N ILE A 304 -18.59 8.08 6.30
CA ILE A 304 -19.94 7.53 6.32
C ILE A 304 -20.89 8.45 7.08
N THR A 305 -20.51 8.89 8.28
CA THR A 305 -21.35 9.76 9.11
C THR A 305 -21.64 11.08 8.39
N THR A 306 -20.62 11.71 7.80
CA THR A 306 -20.77 12.97 7.04
C THR A 306 -21.69 12.79 5.84
N ILE A 307 -21.53 11.69 5.09
CA ILE A 307 -22.39 11.38 3.95
C ILE A 307 -23.83 11.10 4.40
N GLU A 308 -24.04 10.29 5.45
CA GLU A 308 -25.37 10.01 5.98
C GLU A 308 -26.10 11.29 6.46
N GLU A 309 -25.39 12.18 7.13
CA GLU A 309 -25.91 13.47 7.59
C GLU A 309 -26.29 14.38 6.42
N SER A 310 -25.40 14.51 5.42
CA SER A 310 -25.67 15.26 4.19
C SER A 310 -26.89 14.71 3.44
N MET A 311 -27.00 13.38 3.32
CA MET A 311 -28.17 12.72 2.73
C MET A 311 -29.45 12.86 3.56
N GLY A 312 -29.33 13.04 4.88
CA GLY A 312 -30.47 13.19 5.81
C GLY A 312 -31.05 14.60 5.86
N GLN A 313 -30.24 15.62 5.58
CA GLN A 313 -30.61 17.04 5.70
C GLN A 313 -31.54 17.57 4.58
N GLU A 314 -31.74 16.86 3.47
CA GLU A 314 -32.74 17.26 2.44
C GLU A 314 -34.20 17.23 2.97
N LYS A 315 -34.48 16.73 4.18
CA LYS A 315 -35.85 16.67 4.75
C LYS A 315 -36.41 18.00 5.26
N GLU A 316 -35.59 19.03 5.49
CA GLU A 316 -36.06 20.29 6.07
C GLU A 316 -36.06 21.48 5.09
N GLY A 317 -35.50 21.32 3.88
CA GLY A 317 -35.34 22.40 2.91
C GLY A 317 -36.52 22.68 1.95
N GLU A 318 -37.51 21.80 1.84
CA GLU A 318 -38.68 21.99 0.95
C GLU A 318 -39.99 22.21 1.71
N LYS A 319 -40.01 23.18 2.63
CA LYS A 319 -41.26 23.87 3.01
C LYS A 319 -41.03 25.36 3.20
N GLY A 320 -41.44 26.12 2.18
CA GLY A 320 -41.97 27.47 2.37
C GLY A 320 -40.99 28.61 2.08
N MET A 321 -41.05 29.11 0.84
CA MET A 321 -40.90 30.54 0.60
C MET A 321 -41.89 31.31 1.48
N SER A 322 -41.39 32.01 2.49
CA SER A 322 -42.02 33.21 3.03
C SER A 322 -40.95 34.12 3.62
N VAL A 323 -40.67 35.18 2.88
CA VAL A 323 -39.92 36.36 3.32
C VAL A 323 -40.50 36.89 4.64
N LYS A 324 -39.63 37.14 5.63
CA LYS A 324 -39.70 38.32 6.48
C LYS A 324 -38.39 38.53 7.25
N GLU A 325 -37.77 39.67 6.97
CA GLU A 325 -36.69 40.28 7.72
C GLU A 325 -37.12 40.57 9.16
N GLN A 326 -36.18 40.46 10.11
CA GLN A 326 -35.93 41.52 11.09
C GLN A 326 -34.56 41.34 11.78
N LYS A 327 -33.77 42.42 11.77
CA LYS A 327 -32.50 42.61 12.48
C LYS A 327 -32.78 43.07 13.92
N HIS A 328 -31.93 42.68 14.88
CA HIS A 328 -31.39 43.61 15.88
C HIS A 328 -30.09 43.08 16.53
N GLU A 329 -29.08 43.96 16.54
CA GLU A 329 -27.76 43.96 17.23
C GLU A 329 -27.91 43.99 18.78
N MET A 330 -26.92 43.76 19.68
CA MET A 330 -25.44 43.83 19.68
C MET A 330 -24.89 43.30 21.05
N GLU A 331 -23.63 42.82 21.07
CA GLU A 331 -22.54 42.97 22.10
C GLU A 331 -22.78 42.59 23.58
N GLU A 332 -21.88 42.05 24.42
CA GLU A 332 -20.41 41.96 24.65
C GLU A 332 -20.15 40.58 25.33
N ASP A 333 -18.98 39.93 25.34
CA ASP A 333 -17.78 40.37 26.06
C ASP A 333 -16.57 39.45 25.75
N LYS A 334 -15.35 39.98 25.90
CA LYS A 334 -14.07 39.39 25.52
C LYS A 334 -13.29 38.94 26.77
N GLN A 335 -12.49 37.89 26.59
CA GLN A 335 -11.32 37.45 27.39
C GLN A 335 -11.57 36.64 28.67
N GLU A 336 -11.12 35.37 28.67
CA GLU A 336 -9.81 35.00 29.23
C GLU A 336 -9.41 33.56 28.84
N ARG A 337 -8.15 33.40 28.41
CA ARG A 337 -7.47 32.10 28.32
C ARG A 337 -6.88 31.79 29.70
N ALA A 338 -7.18 30.62 30.26
CA ALA A 338 -6.32 29.94 31.22
C ALA A 338 -6.58 28.42 31.24
N ILE A 339 -5.69 27.70 30.54
CA ILE A 339 -5.06 26.41 30.93
C ILE A 339 -5.89 25.50 31.85
N LEU A 340 -6.53 24.48 31.26
CA LEU A 340 -6.83 23.23 31.98
C LEU A 340 -5.67 22.26 31.69
N SER A 341 -4.92 21.87 32.73
CA SER A 341 -3.77 20.97 32.58
C SER A 341 -4.19 19.57 32.11
N SER A 342 -3.34 18.94 31.31
CA SER A 342 -3.47 17.56 30.80
C SER A 342 -3.57 16.49 31.90
N GLU A 343 -3.37 16.84 33.17
CA GLU A 343 -3.59 15.96 34.33
C GLU A 343 -5.07 15.77 34.66
N LYS A 344 -5.92 16.80 34.49
CA LYS A 344 -7.35 16.69 34.81
C LYS A 344 -8.12 15.80 33.82
N LEU A 345 -7.66 15.74 32.57
CA LEU A 345 -8.17 14.82 31.54
C LEU A 345 -7.75 13.36 31.80
N ARG A 346 -6.52 13.13 32.30
CA ARG A 346 -6.05 11.80 32.71
C ARG A 346 -6.79 11.24 33.92
N ASP A 347 -7.10 12.07 34.91
CA ASP A 347 -7.83 11.62 36.10
C ASP A 347 -9.32 11.35 35.81
N MET A 348 -9.93 12.08 34.89
CA MET A 348 -11.28 11.78 34.42
C MET A 348 -11.35 10.42 33.71
N TYR A 349 -10.35 10.10 32.87
CA TYR A 349 -10.23 8.80 32.19
C TYR A 349 -9.97 7.66 33.19
N ARG A 350 -9.12 7.90 34.22
CA ARG A 350 -8.83 6.94 35.29
C ARG A 350 -10.04 6.66 36.19
N SER A 351 -10.93 7.64 36.37
CA SER A 351 -12.14 7.50 37.19
C SER A 351 -13.31 6.76 36.51
N GLN A 352 -13.29 6.55 35.19
CA GLN A 352 -14.32 5.77 34.49
C GLN A 352 -13.93 4.31 34.25
N VAL A 353 -12.66 3.94 34.47
CA VAL A 353 -12.17 2.56 34.27
C VAL A 353 -12.01 1.78 35.59
N SER A 354 -12.37 2.37 36.73
CA SER A 354 -12.25 1.71 38.05
C SER A 354 -13.61 1.42 38.69
N LYS A 355 -14.23 0.29 38.28
CA LYS A 355 -14.85 -0.73 39.16
C LYS A 355 -15.70 -1.72 38.33
N ALA A 356 -15.02 -2.72 37.79
CA ALA A 356 -15.51 -4.10 37.77
C ALA A 356 -14.44 -4.96 38.45
N GLU A 357 -14.25 -4.73 39.75
CA GLU A 357 -13.68 -5.72 40.65
C GLU A 357 -14.74 -6.10 41.70
N LYS A 358 -14.93 -7.41 41.82
CA LYS A 358 -15.40 -8.18 42.99
C LYS A 358 -16.90 -8.25 43.26
N ASP A 359 -17.47 -9.39 42.88
CA ASP A 359 -18.37 -10.14 43.76
C ASP A 359 -18.31 -11.67 43.51
N SER A 360 -17.39 -12.36 44.21
CA SER A 360 -17.56 -13.68 44.88
C SER A 360 -16.19 -14.19 45.39
N GLY A 361 -15.92 -14.03 46.70
CA GLY A 361 -14.71 -14.56 47.38
C GLY A 361 -14.91 -15.98 47.94
N PRO A 362 -14.21 -16.42 49.00
CA PRO A 362 -12.93 -15.97 49.55
C PRO A 362 -12.03 -17.18 49.88
N PHE A 363 -11.39 -17.84 48.92
CA PHE A 363 -10.32 -18.82 49.14
C PHE A 363 -9.62 -19.08 47.79
N ASP A 364 -8.29 -19.20 47.84
CA ASP A 364 -7.32 -19.42 46.76
C ASP A 364 -6.86 -18.23 45.89
N LYS A 365 -5.53 -18.18 45.77
CA LYS A 365 -4.67 -17.20 45.07
C LYS A 365 -4.37 -17.72 43.66
N GLU A 366 -4.32 -16.83 42.67
CA GLU A 366 -3.58 -16.86 41.37
C GLU A 366 -4.25 -15.80 40.44
N GLU A 367 -3.64 -15.08 39.50
CA GLU A 367 -2.27 -14.60 39.20
C GLU A 367 -2.42 -13.56 38.05
N LYS A 368 -1.48 -12.63 37.89
CA LYS A 368 -1.39 -11.73 36.71
C LYS A 368 -0.95 -12.56 35.50
N VAL A 369 -1.39 -12.21 34.28
CA VAL A 369 -0.68 -12.65 33.07
C VAL A 369 0.01 -11.43 32.44
N GLU A 370 1.30 -11.28 32.75
CA GLU A 370 2.27 -10.59 31.89
C GLU A 370 2.46 -11.47 30.64
N GLU A 371 2.43 -10.91 29.43
CA GLU A 371 2.82 -11.69 28.26
C GLU A 371 4.30 -12.08 28.41
N GLU A 372 4.54 -13.37 28.57
CA GLU A 372 5.86 -13.94 28.83
C GLU A 372 6.76 -13.73 27.60
N TYR A 373 7.94 -13.13 27.79
CA TYR A 373 8.98 -13.04 26.77
C TYR A 373 9.28 -14.44 26.24
N SER A 374 8.90 -14.72 25.00
CA SER A 374 8.74 -16.09 24.50
C SER A 374 10.06 -16.70 24.04
N HIS A 375 10.06 -18.03 23.84
CA HIS A 375 11.18 -18.75 23.23
C HIS A 375 11.54 -18.21 21.84
N GLN A 376 10.56 -17.71 21.08
CA GLN A 376 10.79 -17.13 19.76
C GLN A 376 11.47 -15.76 19.88
N ASP A 377 11.03 -14.92 20.82
CA ASP A 377 11.64 -13.62 21.11
C ASP A 377 13.09 -13.76 21.58
N PHE A 378 13.40 -14.82 22.33
CA PHE A 378 14.77 -15.14 22.71
C PHE A 378 15.63 -15.55 21.51
N LYS A 379 15.12 -16.41 20.62
CA LYS A 379 15.86 -16.86 19.42
C LYS A 379 16.13 -15.71 18.46
N ASP A 380 15.14 -14.85 18.23
CA ASP A 380 15.29 -13.71 17.31
C ASP A 380 16.25 -12.66 17.86
N ALA A 381 16.19 -12.38 19.16
CA ALA A 381 17.16 -11.51 19.83
C ALA A 381 18.58 -12.10 19.81
N TYR A 382 18.73 -13.41 20.03
CA TYR A 382 20.03 -14.09 19.98
C TYR A 382 20.63 -14.11 18.58
N LYS A 383 19.84 -14.41 17.53
CA LYS A 383 20.29 -14.36 16.13
C LYS A 383 20.75 -12.95 15.73
N LYS A 384 20.01 -11.91 16.13
CA LYS A 384 20.38 -10.50 15.87
C LYS A 384 21.73 -10.16 16.47
N GLU A 385 22.02 -10.65 17.69
CA GLU A 385 23.30 -10.43 18.34
C GLU A 385 24.45 -11.24 17.70
N LEU A 386 24.18 -12.44 17.20
CA LEU A 386 25.17 -13.23 16.46
C LEU A 386 25.51 -12.59 15.10
N MET A 387 24.53 -12.02 14.40
CA MET A 387 24.73 -11.35 13.11
C MET A 387 25.72 -10.19 13.20
N ASN A 388 25.69 -9.44 14.30
CA ASN A 388 26.69 -8.41 14.60
C ASN A 388 28.13 -8.91 14.63
N PHE A 389 28.32 -10.18 15.01
CA PHE A 389 29.64 -10.78 15.16
C PHE A 389 30.09 -11.53 13.90
N ILE A 390 29.20 -12.31 13.27
CA ILE A 390 29.53 -13.13 12.10
C ILE A 390 29.66 -12.27 10.85
N GLU A 391 28.73 -11.33 10.62
CA GLU A 391 28.68 -10.42 9.47
C GLU A 391 28.51 -8.95 9.94
N PRO A 392 29.58 -8.29 10.45
CA PRO A 392 29.48 -7.01 11.13
C PRO A 392 28.90 -5.85 10.30
N THR A 393 28.98 -5.92 8.98
CA THR A 393 28.35 -4.95 8.07
C THR A 393 26.84 -5.12 8.02
N VAL A 394 26.36 -6.37 7.97
CA VAL A 394 24.92 -6.71 7.96
C VAL A 394 24.31 -6.49 9.34
N GLY A 395 24.99 -6.94 10.40
CA GLY A 395 24.52 -6.72 11.78
C GLY A 395 24.41 -5.24 12.15
N LYS A 396 25.40 -4.42 11.75
CA LYS A 396 25.33 -2.96 11.95
C LYS A 396 24.22 -2.28 11.15
N GLU A 397 23.71 -2.87 10.08
CA GLU A 397 22.53 -2.35 9.37
C GLU A 397 21.23 -2.74 10.09
N LEU A 398 21.17 -3.95 10.68
CA LEU A 398 20.05 -4.40 11.52
C LEU A 398 19.92 -3.66 12.86
N ASP A 399 21.03 -3.08 13.37
CA ASP A 399 21.08 -2.33 14.63
C ASP A 399 20.99 -0.80 14.44
N LYS A 400 20.96 -0.29 13.20
CA LYS A 400 20.86 1.16 12.92
C LYS A 400 19.48 1.75 13.18
N GLU A 401 18.47 0.93 13.49
CA GLU A 401 17.09 1.40 13.63
C GLU A 401 16.76 2.09 14.95
N GLU A 402 17.54 1.97 16.04
CA GLU A 402 17.49 2.92 17.19
C GLU A 402 18.55 2.54 18.24
N ASN A 403 19.29 3.53 18.75
CA ASN A 403 20.45 3.29 19.65
C ASN A 403 20.01 2.96 21.10
N THR A 404 18.70 2.94 21.39
CA THR A 404 18.09 2.64 22.70
C THR A 404 17.63 1.18 22.85
N ASP A 405 17.40 0.45 21.77
CA ASP A 405 16.73 -0.87 21.80
C ASP A 405 17.67 -2.05 22.09
N ARG A 406 18.96 -1.92 21.77
CA ARG A 406 19.93 -3.00 21.97
C ARG A 406 20.13 -3.33 23.45
N GLN A 407 20.12 -2.32 24.31
CA GLN A 407 20.32 -2.51 25.75
C GLN A 407 19.11 -3.18 26.42
N GLU A 408 17.90 -2.83 25.98
CA GLU A 408 16.65 -3.42 26.46
C GLU A 408 16.52 -4.88 26.02
N ARG A 409 16.82 -5.17 24.75
CA ARG A 409 16.92 -6.53 24.21
C ARG A 409 17.91 -7.40 24.99
N LEU A 410 19.10 -6.87 25.30
CA LEU A 410 20.10 -7.59 26.12
C LEU A 410 19.62 -7.83 27.55
N ASN A 411 18.84 -6.92 28.12
CA ASN A 411 18.26 -7.08 29.46
C ASN A 411 17.17 -8.15 29.47
N GLN A 412 16.28 -8.17 28.47
CA GLN A 412 15.24 -9.19 28.31
C GLN A 412 15.85 -10.58 28.07
N MET A 413 16.85 -10.68 27.19
CA MET A 413 17.59 -11.93 26.98
C MET A 413 18.25 -12.41 28.27
N ARG A 414 18.88 -11.53 29.06
CA ARG A 414 19.48 -11.91 30.34
C ARG A 414 18.44 -12.40 31.32
N ALA A 415 17.32 -11.69 31.45
CA ALA A 415 16.20 -12.10 32.31
C ALA A 415 15.67 -13.48 31.90
N PHE A 416 15.48 -13.72 30.60
CA PHE A 416 15.07 -15.03 30.08
C PHE A 416 16.09 -16.14 30.40
N GLN A 417 17.39 -15.86 30.27
CA GLN A 417 18.44 -16.82 30.63
C GLN A 417 18.54 -17.10 32.13
N GLU A 418 18.09 -16.18 32.98
CA GLU A 418 18.04 -16.34 34.43
C GLU A 418 16.79 -17.10 34.88
N THR A 419 15.69 -17.02 34.12
CA THR A 419 14.42 -17.70 34.43
C THR A 419 14.29 -19.09 33.80
N HIS A 420 15.04 -19.41 32.75
CA HIS A 420 14.96 -20.69 32.04
C HIS A 420 16.12 -21.63 32.35
N SER A 421 15.90 -22.93 32.11
CA SER A 421 16.93 -23.93 32.37
C SER A 421 18.12 -23.77 31.41
N LYS A 422 19.32 -24.11 31.89
CA LYS A 422 20.53 -24.01 31.06
C LYS A 422 20.45 -24.92 29.83
N GLU A 423 19.88 -26.12 29.97
CA GLU A 423 19.60 -27.04 28.88
C GLU A 423 18.70 -26.41 27.81
N GLU A 424 17.63 -25.73 28.22
CA GLU A 424 16.66 -25.09 27.34
C GLU A 424 17.26 -23.89 26.59
N VAL A 425 17.95 -23.01 27.32
CA VAL A 425 18.69 -21.89 26.72
C VAL A 425 19.73 -22.41 25.74
N TYR A 426 20.41 -23.51 26.05
CA TYR A 426 21.37 -24.14 25.14
C TYR A 426 20.70 -24.67 23.86
N GLN A 427 19.55 -25.34 23.96
CA GLN A 427 18.79 -25.79 22.78
C GLN A 427 18.34 -24.62 21.90
N LEU A 428 17.77 -23.57 22.48
CA LEU A 428 17.34 -22.39 21.72
C LEU A 428 18.51 -21.69 21.02
N LYS A 429 19.68 -21.64 21.65
CA LYS A 429 20.90 -21.13 21.03
C LYS A 429 21.40 -22.03 19.90
N LYS A 430 21.32 -23.36 20.04
CA LYS A 430 21.66 -24.32 18.98
C LYS A 430 20.72 -24.23 17.79
N GLU A 431 19.42 -24.12 18.03
CA GLU A 431 18.42 -23.88 16.97
C GLU A 431 18.70 -22.57 16.23
N SER A 432 18.98 -21.49 16.96
CA SER A 432 19.35 -20.20 16.37
C SER A 432 20.60 -20.28 15.50
N LEU A 433 21.63 -21.02 15.94
CA LEU A 433 22.84 -21.24 15.16
C LEU A 433 22.57 -22.09 13.90
N GLN A 434 21.64 -23.04 13.97
CA GLN A 434 21.25 -23.87 12.83
C GLN A 434 20.47 -23.06 11.79
N GLU A 435 19.54 -22.23 12.21
CA GLU A 435 18.81 -21.29 11.35
C GLU A 435 19.79 -20.32 10.63
N LEU A 436 20.83 -19.85 11.33
CA LEU A 436 21.85 -18.98 10.72
C LEU A 436 22.77 -19.68 9.70
N LYS A 437 22.94 -21.01 9.78
CA LYS A 437 23.71 -21.78 8.79
C LYS A 437 23.00 -21.92 7.44
N GLU A 438 21.68 -21.70 7.41
CA GLU A 438 20.89 -21.74 6.17
C GLU A 438 21.00 -20.43 5.36
N LEU A 439 21.59 -19.39 5.96
CA LEU A 439 21.84 -18.12 5.29
C LEU A 439 23.11 -18.17 4.42
N PRO A 440 23.16 -17.40 3.31
CA PRO A 440 24.35 -17.31 2.45
C PRO A 440 25.42 -16.42 3.09
N LEU A 441 26.11 -16.93 4.12
CA LEU A 441 27.17 -16.22 4.84
C LEU A 441 28.47 -16.15 4.03
N THR A 442 29.36 -15.21 4.35
CA THR A 442 30.72 -15.22 3.79
C THR A 442 31.53 -16.37 4.37
N ASP A 443 32.57 -16.85 3.68
CA ASP A 443 33.50 -17.86 4.22
C ASP A 443 34.02 -17.51 5.62
N ARG A 444 34.19 -16.21 5.91
CA ARG A 444 34.61 -15.70 7.21
C ARG A 444 33.47 -15.71 8.23
N GLY A 445 32.23 -15.44 7.81
CA GLY A 445 31.02 -15.57 8.61
C GLY A 445 30.75 -17.01 9.01
N GLU A 446 30.88 -17.96 8.08
CA GLU A 446 30.75 -19.41 8.34
C GLU A 446 31.80 -19.90 9.35
N GLN A 447 33.06 -19.50 9.19
CA GLN A 447 34.13 -19.83 10.14
C GLN A 447 33.85 -19.29 11.54
N ARG A 448 33.35 -18.05 11.64
CA ARG A 448 32.98 -17.44 12.94
C ARG A 448 31.79 -18.15 13.57
N LEU A 449 30.76 -18.49 12.78
CA LEU A 449 29.59 -19.21 13.26
C LEU A 449 29.97 -20.59 13.82
N SER A 450 30.86 -21.32 13.13
CA SER A 450 31.39 -22.61 13.60
C SER A 450 32.22 -22.48 14.89
N GLN A 451 32.99 -21.39 15.04
CA GLN A 451 33.72 -21.09 16.28
C GLN A 451 32.78 -20.79 17.46
N ILE A 452 31.70 -20.04 17.23
CA ILE A 452 30.68 -19.74 18.25
C ILE A 452 29.98 -21.01 18.69
N GLU A 453 29.59 -21.86 17.73
CA GLU A 453 28.95 -23.14 18.03
C GLU A 453 29.86 -24.06 18.86
N SER A 454 31.14 -24.18 18.45
CA SER A 454 32.13 -24.98 19.19
C SER A 454 32.34 -24.45 20.61
N LYS A 455 32.31 -23.13 20.78
CA LYS A 455 32.44 -22.48 22.09
C LYS A 455 31.21 -22.71 22.96
N LEU A 456 30.01 -22.61 22.39
CA LEU A 456 28.75 -22.89 23.09
C LEU A 456 28.69 -24.34 23.59
N ASP A 457 29.09 -25.30 22.74
CA ASP A 457 29.16 -26.72 23.11
C ASP A 457 30.16 -26.95 24.24
N ARG A 458 31.33 -26.32 24.17
CA ARG A 458 32.34 -26.42 25.22
C ARG A 458 31.86 -25.81 26.55
N GLU A 459 31.28 -24.60 26.53
CA GLU A 459 30.76 -23.93 27.73
C GLU A 459 29.66 -24.77 28.41
N PHE A 460 28.76 -25.38 27.62
CA PHE A 460 27.71 -26.25 28.15
C PHE A 460 28.27 -27.54 28.76
N HIS A 461 29.28 -28.16 28.13
CA HIS A 461 29.90 -29.38 28.64
C HIS A 461 30.80 -29.16 29.87
N GLU A 462 31.60 -28.09 29.90
CA GLU A 462 32.45 -27.72 31.05
C GLU A 462 31.61 -27.41 32.31
N GLU A 463 30.46 -26.75 32.15
CA GLU A 463 29.55 -26.48 33.27
C GLU A 463 28.78 -27.74 33.73
N LYS A 464 28.53 -28.69 32.83
CA LYS A 464 27.92 -29.97 33.20
C LYS A 464 28.88 -30.86 33.99
N GLU A 465 30.18 -30.79 33.67
CA GLU A 465 31.25 -31.48 34.41
C GLU A 465 31.53 -30.83 35.79
N SER A 466 31.41 -29.50 35.91
CA SER A 466 31.56 -28.80 37.20
C SER A 466 30.38 -29.08 38.15
N ASN A 467 29.13 -29.08 37.65
CA ASN A 467 27.95 -29.42 38.46
C ASN A 467 27.95 -30.90 38.92
N THR A 468 28.43 -31.82 38.09
CA THR A 468 28.53 -33.24 38.46
C THR A 468 29.67 -33.53 39.44
N SER A 469 30.76 -32.75 39.39
CA SER A 469 31.86 -32.83 40.37
C SER A 469 31.52 -32.18 41.73
N GLU A 470 30.79 -31.06 41.74
CA GLU A 470 30.24 -30.49 42.99
C GLU A 470 29.20 -31.39 43.66
N MET A 471 28.31 -32.03 42.89
CA MET A 471 27.37 -33.02 43.43
C MET A 471 28.07 -34.25 44.00
N LYS A 472 29.16 -34.74 43.37
CA LYS A 472 29.98 -35.84 43.91
C LYS A 472 30.71 -35.43 45.20
N ASN A 473 31.25 -34.21 45.29
CA ASN A 473 31.88 -33.70 46.51
C ASN A 473 30.87 -33.50 47.66
N LYS A 474 29.64 -33.03 47.37
CA LYS A 474 28.57 -32.95 48.37
C LYS A 474 28.11 -34.33 48.86
N LYS A 475 28.05 -35.34 47.98
CA LYS A 475 27.70 -36.73 48.37
C LYS A 475 28.78 -37.38 49.23
N SER A 476 30.06 -37.19 48.86
CA SER A 476 31.21 -37.69 49.64
C SER A 476 31.32 -37.03 51.02
N ASN A 477 31.07 -35.71 51.13
CA ASN A 477 31.03 -35.03 52.43
C ASN A 477 29.85 -35.47 53.31
N LYS A 478 28.70 -35.82 52.71
CA LYS A 478 27.53 -36.31 53.46
C LYS A 478 27.73 -37.73 53.97
N GLU A 479 28.36 -38.61 53.18
CA GLU A 479 28.73 -39.96 53.59
C GLU A 479 29.84 -39.97 54.66
N ALA A 480 30.83 -39.07 54.56
CA ALA A 480 31.87 -38.90 55.58
C ALA A 480 31.34 -38.34 56.90
N SER A 481 30.28 -37.51 56.86
CA SER A 481 29.60 -36.99 58.07
C SER A 481 28.75 -38.07 58.75
N GLN A 482 28.04 -38.90 57.97
CA GLN A 482 27.24 -40.02 58.50
C GLN A 482 28.10 -41.18 59.05
N GLN A 483 29.31 -41.40 58.51
CA GLN A 483 30.24 -42.37 59.09
C GLN A 483 30.88 -41.88 60.41
N LYS A 484 31.05 -40.57 60.62
CA LYS A 484 31.53 -40.01 61.88
C LYS A 484 30.48 -40.04 63.00
N GLU A 485 29.20 -39.96 62.68
CA GLU A 485 28.11 -40.14 63.67
C GLU A 485 27.95 -41.60 64.09
N LYS A 486 28.14 -42.57 63.18
CA LYS A 486 28.06 -44.01 63.51
C LYS A 486 29.25 -44.59 64.27
N GLN A 487 30.32 -43.83 64.47
CA GLN A 487 31.46 -44.23 65.34
C GLN A 487 31.41 -43.59 66.74
N LYS A 488 30.34 -42.82 67.04
CA LYS A 488 30.11 -42.20 68.35
C LYS A 488 28.91 -42.77 69.12
N GLU A 489 28.24 -43.77 68.56
CA GLU A 489 27.43 -44.77 69.29
C GLU A 489 28.26 -46.05 69.41
#